data_AF-A0A8B6C729-F1
#
_entry.id   AF-A0A8B6C729-F1
#
_cell.length_a   1.000
_cell.length_b   1.000
_cell.length_c   1.000
_cell.angle_alpha   90.00
_cell.angle_beta   90.00
_cell.angle_gamma   90.00
#
_symmetry.space_group_name_H-M   'P 1'
#
loop_
_entity.id
_entity.type
_entity.pdbx_description
1 polymer ?
#
loop_
_entity_poly.entity_id
_entity_poly.type
_entity_poly.pdbx_seq_one_letter_code
_entity_poly.pdbx_strand_id
1 'polypeptide(L)'
;MPQCYIMCRKRELNEHKVKLQKNYMMFVHGVDSKTDIADHLYQSDVLSTEEKEEICNFSLTRQESNRLLYNKLIRKGGDAYTHLLEALNHGKYEDVASKMEKTELSDQEMQLCQIGMKKLKDRHEKKDCGFLGHTWSRTAFSGNLSSTASYPPRRETSFNDNMNYSFQPQWRQWNYFPCQLPTMPTCGRCGNKHLYKRKLEEYKEFEEENTMFDSDGEETYFITNKDVDKMLEEQSDTHLKLVSKLEDENRTLKSKMETSDISSMCKFNHRETRN
;
A
#
# COMPACT_ATOMS: atom_id res chain seq x y z
N MET A 1 32.72 7.65 8.15
CA MET A 1 32.19 8.57 7.11
C MET A 1 31.18 7.97 6.09
N PRO A 2 30.94 6.65 5.95
CA PRO A 2 29.97 6.17 4.93
C PRO A 2 28.48 6.35 5.30
N GLN A 3 28.13 6.59 6.58
CA GLN A 3 26.72 6.68 7.00
C GLN A 3 26.02 7.98 6.58
N CYS A 4 26.74 9.12 6.46
CA CYS A 4 26.12 10.38 6.02
C CYS A 4 25.70 10.35 4.54
N TYR A 5 26.51 9.72 3.67
CA TYR A 5 26.24 9.66 2.23
C TYR A 5 24.96 8.86 1.89
N ILE A 6 24.71 7.78 2.63
CA ILE A 6 23.53 6.92 2.43
C ILE A 6 22.23 7.66 2.80
N MET A 7 22.25 8.52 3.84
CA MET A 7 21.07 9.28 4.25
C MET A 7 20.74 10.43 3.29
N CYS A 8 21.76 11.12 2.78
CA CYS A 8 21.57 12.18 1.78
C CYS A 8 20.94 11.62 0.49
N ARG A 9 21.49 10.53 -0.05
CA ARG A 9 20.99 9.93 -1.31
C ARG A 9 19.54 9.43 -1.19
N LYS A 10 19.15 8.89 -0.03
CA LYS A 10 17.75 8.48 0.22
C LYS A 10 16.77 9.65 0.27
N ARG A 11 17.21 10.83 0.71
CA ARG A 11 16.37 12.03 0.79
C ARG A 11 16.05 12.55 -0.61
N GLU A 12 17.06 12.66 -1.47
CA GLU A 12 16.92 13.11 -2.86
C GLU A 12 15.99 12.18 -3.67
N LEU A 13 16.15 10.86 -3.51
CA LEU A 13 15.29 9.87 -4.14
C LEU A 13 13.81 10.04 -3.77
N ASN A 14 13.52 10.43 -2.52
CA ASN A 14 12.14 10.66 -2.08
C ASN A 14 11.58 11.98 -2.63
N GLU A 15 12.42 13.02 -2.75
CA GLU A 15 12.00 14.30 -3.29
C GLU A 15 11.47 14.17 -4.73
N HIS A 16 12.21 13.46 -5.59
CA HIS A 16 11.82 13.25 -6.98
C HIS A 16 10.51 12.47 -7.10
N LYS A 17 10.30 11.47 -6.23
CA LYS A 17 9.04 10.70 -6.21
C LYS A 17 7.84 11.57 -5.84
N VAL A 18 7.98 12.44 -4.84
CA VAL A 18 6.89 13.33 -4.43
C VAL A 18 6.60 14.38 -5.51
N LYS A 19 7.64 14.94 -6.15
CA LYS A 19 7.47 15.85 -7.30
C LYS A 19 6.72 15.18 -8.44
N LEU A 20 7.08 13.94 -8.75
CA LEU A 20 6.39 13.16 -9.77
C LEU A 20 4.91 12.92 -9.39
N GLN A 21 4.64 12.53 -8.14
CA GLN A 21 3.27 12.36 -7.58
C GLN A 21 2.40 13.61 -7.67
N LYS A 22 2.94 14.75 -7.28
CA LYS A 22 2.20 16.02 -7.32
C LYS A 22 1.84 16.46 -8.74
N ASN A 23 2.68 16.09 -9.72
CA ASN A 23 2.48 16.44 -11.12
C ASN A 23 1.83 15.34 -11.96
N TYR A 24 1.34 14.26 -11.34
CA TYR A 24 0.80 13.09 -12.02
C TYR A 24 -0.27 13.44 -13.06
N MET A 25 -1.27 14.24 -12.69
CA MET A 25 -2.37 14.58 -13.61
C MET A 25 -1.90 15.41 -14.80
N MET A 26 -0.98 16.35 -14.57
CA MET A 26 -0.40 17.16 -15.64
C MET A 26 0.39 16.29 -16.62
N PHE A 27 1.16 15.33 -16.10
CA PHE A 27 1.93 14.39 -16.91
C PHE A 27 1.00 13.47 -17.73
N VAL A 28 0.04 12.81 -17.09
CA VAL A 28 -0.86 11.84 -17.73
C VAL A 28 -1.70 12.47 -18.85
N HIS A 29 -2.13 13.72 -18.69
CA HIS A 29 -2.96 14.38 -19.69
C HIS A 29 -2.19 15.22 -20.70
N GLY A 30 -1.07 15.83 -20.29
CA GLY A 30 -0.34 16.83 -21.08
C GLY A 30 0.76 16.27 -21.99
N VAL A 31 1.19 15.03 -21.76
CA VAL A 31 2.34 14.43 -22.46
C VAL A 31 1.88 13.33 -23.41
N ASP A 32 2.57 13.17 -24.55
CA ASP A 32 2.48 11.99 -25.39
C ASP A 32 3.75 11.16 -25.24
N SER A 33 3.68 10.06 -24.50
CA SER A 33 4.85 9.26 -24.15
C SER A 33 5.30 8.28 -25.23
N LYS A 34 4.47 8.02 -26.26
CA LYS A 34 4.63 6.83 -27.12
C LYS A 34 5.86 6.84 -28.03
N THR A 35 6.39 7.99 -28.41
CA THR A 35 7.56 8.06 -29.32
C THR A 35 8.76 8.67 -28.62
N ASP A 36 8.77 9.99 -28.50
CA ASP A 36 10.02 10.73 -28.29
C ASP A 36 10.58 10.49 -26.89
N ILE A 37 9.69 10.39 -25.90
CA ILE A 37 10.07 10.23 -24.49
C ILE A 37 10.49 8.79 -24.19
N ALA A 38 9.70 7.81 -24.64
CA ALA A 38 10.05 6.40 -24.44
C ALA A 38 11.36 6.03 -25.15
N ASP A 39 11.60 6.56 -26.35
CA ASP A 39 12.85 6.37 -27.08
C ASP A 39 14.04 6.98 -26.33
N HIS A 40 13.91 8.20 -25.82
CA HIS A 40 14.98 8.86 -25.06
C HIS A 40 15.29 8.11 -23.76
N LEU A 41 14.27 7.70 -23.00
CA LEU A 41 14.45 6.95 -21.75
C LEU A 41 15.04 5.55 -21.96
N TYR A 42 14.79 4.95 -23.12
CA TYR A 42 15.46 3.72 -23.53
C TYR A 42 16.93 3.96 -23.86
N GLN A 43 17.25 5.03 -24.60
CA GLN A 43 18.63 5.40 -24.92
C GLN A 43 19.46 5.75 -23.68
N SER A 44 18.83 6.27 -22.63
CA SER A 44 19.47 6.55 -21.33
C SER A 44 19.51 5.34 -20.38
N ASP A 45 19.16 4.13 -20.84
CA ASP A 45 19.15 2.87 -20.05
C ASP A 45 18.26 2.92 -18.78
N VAL A 46 17.24 3.79 -18.79
CA VAL A 46 16.27 3.88 -17.69
C VAL A 46 15.19 2.81 -17.87
N LEU A 47 14.73 2.62 -19.11
CA LEU A 47 13.74 1.62 -19.50
C LEU A 47 14.42 0.47 -20.24
N SER A 48 14.00 -0.77 -19.94
CA SER A 48 14.38 -1.93 -20.73
C SER A 48 13.63 -1.96 -22.08
N THR A 49 14.09 -2.80 -23.00
CA THR A 49 13.42 -3.00 -24.29
C THR A 49 11.98 -3.49 -24.11
N GLU A 50 11.74 -4.41 -23.17
CA GLU A 50 10.42 -4.94 -22.85
C GLU A 50 9.51 -3.85 -22.28
N GLU A 51 10.01 -3.04 -21.33
CA GLU A 51 9.26 -1.93 -20.73
C GLU A 51 8.87 -0.89 -21.79
N LYS A 52 9.77 -0.61 -22.74
CA LYS A 52 9.48 0.28 -23.86
C LYS A 52 8.37 -0.27 -24.75
N GLU A 53 8.44 -1.55 -25.13
CA GLU A 53 7.43 -2.19 -25.97
C GLU A 53 6.04 -2.21 -25.30
N GLU A 54 5.99 -2.46 -23.97
CA GLU A 54 4.76 -2.37 -23.17
C GLU A 54 4.14 -0.97 -23.25
N ILE A 55 4.95 0.08 -23.07
CA ILE A 55 4.49 1.48 -23.08
C ILE A 55 4.06 1.91 -24.49
N CYS A 56 4.81 1.52 -25.51
CA CYS A 56 4.53 1.83 -26.92
C CYS A 56 3.40 0.99 -27.52
N ASN A 57 2.78 0.08 -26.76
CA ASN A 57 1.73 -0.77 -27.27
C ASN A 57 0.56 0.05 -27.86
N PHE A 58 0.16 -0.30 -29.08
CA PHE A 58 -0.91 0.39 -29.80
C PHE A 58 -2.29 0.18 -29.18
N SER A 59 -2.49 -0.90 -28.42
CA SER A 59 -3.77 -1.18 -27.76
C SER A 59 -4.09 -0.22 -26.61
N LEU A 60 -3.07 0.40 -26.02
CA LEU A 60 -3.24 1.28 -24.87
C LEU A 60 -3.61 2.70 -25.29
N THR A 61 -4.53 3.31 -24.56
CA THR A 61 -4.80 4.74 -24.70
C THR A 61 -3.58 5.57 -24.27
N ARG A 62 -3.50 6.82 -24.75
CA ARG A 62 -2.41 7.74 -24.35
C ARG A 62 -2.29 7.87 -22.83
N GLN A 63 -3.42 7.92 -22.14
CA GLN A 63 -3.44 8.06 -20.68
C GLN A 63 -2.94 6.80 -19.99
N GLU A 64 -3.35 5.61 -20.43
CA GLU A 64 -2.88 4.34 -19.86
C GLU A 64 -1.38 4.13 -20.09
N SER A 65 -0.90 4.42 -21.30
CA SER A 65 0.53 4.38 -21.62
C SER A 65 1.33 5.34 -20.73
N ASN A 66 0.86 6.58 -20.54
CA ASN A 66 1.49 7.53 -19.62
C ASN A 66 1.45 7.05 -18.16
N ARG A 67 0.37 6.41 -17.72
CA ARG A 67 0.26 5.84 -16.37
C ARG A 67 1.25 4.70 -16.15
N LEU A 68 1.41 3.81 -17.13
CA LEU A 68 2.39 2.73 -17.08
C LEU A 68 3.81 3.28 -17.02
N LEU A 69 4.16 4.21 -17.92
CA LEU A 69 5.47 4.88 -17.90
C LEU A 69 5.74 5.50 -16.52
N TYR A 70 4.77 6.24 -16.00
CA TYR A 70 4.84 6.85 -14.69
C TYR A 70 5.11 5.85 -13.55
N ASN A 71 4.38 4.72 -13.53
CA ASN A 71 4.56 3.67 -12.53
C ASN A 71 5.98 3.07 -12.60
N LYS A 72 6.51 2.84 -13.80
CA LYS A 72 7.88 2.32 -13.98
C LYS A 72 8.91 3.36 -13.49
N LEU A 73 8.74 4.65 -13.77
CA LEU A 73 9.64 5.71 -13.33
C LEU A 73 9.71 5.84 -11.79
N ILE A 74 8.57 5.72 -11.09
CA ILE A 74 8.55 5.72 -9.61
C ILE A 74 9.42 4.60 -9.03
N ARG A 75 9.38 3.42 -9.67
CA ARG A 75 10.12 2.24 -9.21
C ARG A 75 11.63 2.42 -9.42
N LYS A 76 12.05 2.97 -10.55
CA LYS A 76 13.47 3.20 -10.92
C LYS A 76 14.13 4.30 -10.08
N GLY A 77 13.37 5.30 -9.61
CA GLY A 77 13.83 6.28 -8.63
C GLY A 77 14.29 7.61 -9.22
N GLY A 78 15.23 8.28 -8.55
CA GLY A 78 15.57 9.68 -8.82
C GLY A 78 16.30 9.92 -10.15
N ASP A 79 17.15 8.99 -10.58
CA ASP A 79 17.88 9.09 -11.85
C ASP A 79 16.92 9.00 -13.05
N ALA A 80 15.85 8.22 -12.92
CA ALA A 80 14.80 8.14 -13.93
C ALA A 80 14.03 9.46 -14.08
N TYR A 81 13.86 10.20 -12.98
CA TYR A 81 13.21 11.50 -13.00
C TYR A 81 14.05 12.57 -13.70
N THR A 82 15.38 12.59 -13.50
CA THR A 82 16.26 13.55 -14.18
C THR A 82 16.26 13.32 -15.69
N HIS A 83 16.37 12.06 -16.14
CA HIS A 83 16.29 11.74 -17.56
C HIS A 83 14.90 11.98 -18.17
N LEU A 84 13.83 11.87 -17.37
CA LEU A 84 12.50 12.29 -17.80
C LEU A 84 12.44 13.80 -18.08
N LEU A 85 12.99 14.63 -17.18
CA LEU A 85 13.02 16.08 -17.36
C LEU A 85 13.86 16.46 -18.58
N GLU A 86 15.00 15.81 -18.80
CA GLU A 86 15.81 15.97 -20.02
C GLU A 86 15.00 15.61 -21.27
N ALA A 87 14.32 14.46 -21.28
CA ALA A 87 13.50 14.04 -22.40
C ALA A 87 12.35 15.03 -22.70
N LEU A 88 11.71 15.56 -21.66
CA LEU A 88 10.63 16.55 -21.80
C LEU A 88 11.15 17.91 -22.30
N ASN A 89 12.35 18.33 -21.86
CA ASN A 89 13.02 19.55 -22.31
C ASN A 89 13.54 19.47 -23.74
N HIS A 90 14.02 18.30 -24.17
CA HIS A 90 14.42 18.06 -25.56
C HIS A 90 13.21 17.93 -26.50
N GLY A 91 12.05 17.56 -25.96
CA GLY A 91 10.80 17.42 -26.70
C GLY A 91 9.99 18.71 -26.82
N LYS A 92 8.71 18.55 -27.16
CA LYS A 92 7.73 19.65 -27.27
C LYS A 92 7.09 20.03 -25.94
N TYR A 93 7.60 19.50 -24.83
CA TYR A 93 6.95 19.54 -23.51
C TYR A 93 7.75 20.36 -22.48
N GLU A 94 8.52 21.35 -22.94
CA GLU A 94 9.32 22.25 -22.10
C GLU A 94 8.47 22.93 -21.02
N ASP A 95 7.23 23.31 -21.34
CA ASP A 95 6.28 23.89 -20.37
C ASP A 95 5.94 22.94 -19.23
N VAL A 96 5.81 21.64 -19.53
CA VAL A 96 5.50 20.60 -18.54
C VAL A 96 6.73 20.35 -17.68
N ALA A 97 7.91 20.23 -18.30
CA ALA A 97 9.18 20.07 -17.59
C ALA A 97 9.44 21.23 -16.62
N SER A 98 9.30 22.47 -17.11
CA SER A 98 9.46 23.69 -16.31
C SER A 98 8.53 23.73 -15.10
N LYS A 99 7.28 23.30 -15.25
CA LYS A 99 6.32 23.23 -14.13
C LYS A 99 6.69 22.15 -13.12
N MET A 100 7.13 20.98 -13.61
CA MET A 100 7.57 19.88 -12.75
C MET A 100 8.81 20.27 -11.93
N GLU A 101 9.77 20.94 -12.54
CA GLU A 101 10.99 21.40 -11.88
C GLU A 101 10.71 22.48 -10.82
N LYS A 102 9.83 23.44 -11.14
CA LYS A 102 9.41 24.51 -10.23
C LYS A 102 8.44 24.06 -9.12
N THR A 103 8.08 22.79 -9.08
CA THR A 103 7.16 22.29 -8.05
C THR A 103 7.85 22.31 -6.69
N GLU A 104 7.48 23.27 -5.85
CA GLU A 104 7.91 23.33 -4.47
C GLU A 104 7.22 22.22 -3.66
N LEU A 105 8.02 21.51 -2.87
CA LEU A 105 7.55 20.51 -1.93
C LEU A 105 7.54 21.11 -0.53
N SER A 106 6.41 20.99 0.15
CA SER A 106 6.35 21.30 1.57
C SER A 106 7.01 20.20 2.40
N ASP A 107 7.55 20.56 3.57
CA ASP A 107 8.10 19.59 4.51
C ASP A 107 7.05 18.55 4.96
N GLN A 108 5.78 18.94 5.02
CA GLN A 108 4.67 18.03 5.34
C GLN A 108 4.48 16.95 4.27
N GLU A 109 4.48 17.31 2.98
CA GLU A 109 4.34 16.35 1.87
C GLU A 109 5.51 15.34 1.88
N MET A 110 6.73 15.80 2.13
CA MET A 110 7.89 14.93 2.27
C MET A 110 7.75 13.94 3.44
N GLN A 111 7.22 14.40 4.59
CA GLN A 111 7.00 13.54 5.75
C GLN A 111 5.91 12.48 5.48
N LEU A 112 4.80 12.86 4.85
CA LEU A 112 3.72 11.93 4.51
C LEU A 112 4.20 10.82 3.57
N CYS A 113 5.01 11.16 2.56
CA CYS A 113 5.59 10.18 1.65
C CYS A 113 6.51 9.18 2.39
N GLN A 114 7.33 9.67 3.33
CA GLN A 114 8.17 8.81 4.16
C GLN A 114 7.34 7.86 5.03
N ILE A 115 6.24 8.34 5.61
CA ILE A 115 5.33 7.51 6.43
C ILE A 115 4.65 6.44 5.56
N GLY A 116 4.16 6.79 4.37
CA GLY A 116 3.54 5.86 3.43
C GLY A 116 4.50 4.74 3.01
N MET A 117 5.73 5.09 2.63
CA MET A 117 6.78 4.13 2.26
C MET A 117 7.17 3.22 3.43
N LYS A 118 7.25 3.77 4.65
CA LYS A 118 7.54 2.97 5.85
C LYS A 118 6.45 1.93 6.12
N LYS A 119 5.17 2.32 6.01
CA LYS A 119 4.03 1.40 6.18
C LYS A 119 4.02 0.29 5.13
N LEU A 120 4.38 0.58 3.88
CA LEU A 120 4.49 -0.44 2.83
C LEU A 120 5.61 -1.44 3.12
N LYS A 121 6.78 -0.95 3.56
CA LYS A 121 7.91 -1.81 3.95
C LYS A 121 7.54 -2.73 5.13
N ASP A 122 6.89 -2.18 6.16
CA ASP A 122 6.45 -2.94 7.32
C ASP A 122 5.40 -4.01 6.96
N ARG A 123 4.59 -3.79 5.90
CA ARG A 123 3.64 -4.79 5.39
C ARG A 123 4.33 -5.92 4.63
N HIS A 124 5.33 -5.61 3.80
CA HIS A 124 6.12 -6.64 3.10
C HIS A 124 6.89 -7.53 4.09
N GLU A 125 7.59 -6.92 5.06
CA GLU A 125 8.34 -7.67 6.07
C GLU A 125 7.41 -8.58 6.91
N LYS A 126 6.16 -8.16 7.16
CA LYS A 126 5.17 -8.98 7.86
C LYS A 126 4.62 -10.15 7.04
N LYS A 127 4.51 -10.01 5.72
CA LYS A 127 4.08 -11.12 4.85
C LYS A 127 5.15 -12.22 4.81
N ASP A 128 6.43 -11.87 4.87
CA ASP A 128 7.54 -12.83 4.82
C ASP A 128 7.75 -13.61 6.13
N CYS A 129 7.32 -13.08 7.29
CA CYS A 129 7.44 -13.79 8.57
C CYS A 129 6.20 -14.59 9.00
N GLY A 130 5.12 -14.59 8.19
CA GLY A 130 3.86 -15.28 8.51
C GLY A 130 3.71 -16.70 7.96
N PHE A 131 4.60 -17.17 7.07
CA PHE A 131 4.39 -18.42 6.31
C PHE A 131 5.20 -19.64 6.79
N LEU A 132 6.00 -19.51 7.85
CA LEU A 132 6.78 -20.62 8.43
C LEU A 132 6.33 -20.89 9.87
N GLY A 133 5.24 -21.65 10.05
CA GLY A 133 4.81 -22.00 11.40
C GLY A 133 3.60 -22.92 11.56
N HIS A 134 2.84 -23.21 10.51
CA HIS A 134 1.91 -24.33 10.55
C HIS A 134 2.58 -25.57 9.98
N THR A 135 3.46 -26.18 10.78
CA THR A 135 3.72 -27.61 10.64
C THR A 135 2.37 -28.30 10.77
N TRP A 136 1.86 -28.82 9.66
CA TRP A 136 0.74 -29.74 9.68
C TRP A 136 1.20 -30.93 10.52
N SER A 137 0.72 -31.02 11.77
CA SER A 137 0.83 -32.23 12.56
C SER A 137 0.21 -33.34 11.72
N ARG A 138 1.09 -34.15 11.12
CA ARG A 138 0.77 -35.34 10.35
C ARG A 138 0.17 -36.34 11.34
N THR A 139 -1.13 -36.24 11.59
CA THR A 139 -1.86 -37.31 12.26
C THR A 139 -1.76 -38.53 11.36
N ALA A 140 -0.98 -39.50 11.83
CA ALA A 140 -0.90 -40.82 11.25
C ALA A 140 -2.29 -41.46 11.31
N PHE A 141 -3.04 -41.36 10.23
CA PHE A 141 -4.27 -42.13 10.04
C PHE A 141 -3.89 -43.42 9.29
N SER A 142 -3.48 -44.43 10.05
CA SER A 142 -3.33 -45.80 9.54
C SER A 142 -4.72 -46.41 9.34
N GLY A 143 -5.32 -46.15 8.17
CA GLY A 143 -6.54 -46.79 7.72
C GLY A 143 -6.24 -47.77 6.59
N ASN A 144 -6.16 -49.06 6.92
CA ASN A 144 -6.16 -50.15 5.95
C ASN A 144 -7.48 -50.16 5.17
N LEU A 145 -7.44 -49.91 3.86
CA LEU A 145 -8.52 -50.30 2.95
C LEU A 145 -7.93 -50.90 1.68
N SER A 146 -7.91 -52.24 1.67
CA SER A 146 -7.86 -53.05 0.47
C SER A 146 -9.15 -52.81 -0.33
N SER A 147 -9.05 -52.31 -1.54
CA SER A 147 -10.08 -52.51 -2.56
C SER A 147 -9.49 -52.42 -3.95
N THR A 148 -9.34 -53.60 -4.53
CA THR A 148 -9.13 -53.88 -5.95
C THR A 148 -10.25 -53.26 -6.77
N ALA A 149 -9.92 -52.27 -7.59
CA ALA A 149 -10.78 -51.80 -8.68
C ALA A 149 -10.09 -52.11 -10.01
N SER A 150 -10.70 -53.03 -10.74
CA SER A 150 -10.37 -53.50 -12.07
C SER A 150 -10.60 -52.42 -13.12
N TYR A 151 -9.56 -52.13 -13.91
CA TYR A 151 -9.65 -51.28 -15.10
C TYR A 151 -10.39 -52.01 -16.24
N PRO A 152 -11.32 -51.36 -16.96
CA PRO A 152 -11.78 -51.87 -18.25
C PRO A 152 -10.78 -51.50 -19.37
N PRO A 153 -10.67 -52.33 -20.43
CA PRO A 153 -9.68 -52.16 -21.49
C PRO A 153 -10.05 -51.03 -22.46
N ARG A 154 -8.99 -50.37 -22.94
CA ARG A 154 -8.98 -49.28 -23.90
C ARG A 154 -9.48 -49.78 -25.27
N ARG A 155 -10.60 -49.25 -25.77
CA ARG A 155 -11.00 -49.41 -27.18
C ARG A 155 -10.27 -48.39 -28.03
N GLU A 156 -9.55 -48.90 -29.03
CA GLU A 156 -9.06 -48.12 -30.16
C GLU A 156 -10.22 -47.88 -31.13
N THR A 157 -10.46 -46.63 -31.48
CA THR A 157 -11.29 -46.25 -32.63
C THR A 157 -10.46 -45.36 -33.54
N SER A 158 -10.07 -45.93 -34.68
CA SER A 158 -9.74 -45.20 -35.89
C SER A 158 -10.98 -44.46 -36.39
N PHE A 159 -10.86 -43.19 -36.78
CA PHE A 159 -11.80 -42.62 -37.74
C PHE A 159 -11.15 -41.48 -38.55
N ASN A 160 -11.27 -41.62 -39.86
CA ASN A 160 -10.92 -40.66 -40.90
C ASN A 160 -12.13 -39.74 -41.17
N ASP A 161 -11.86 -38.59 -41.78
CA ASP A 161 -12.77 -37.73 -42.53
C ASP A 161 -13.71 -36.73 -41.81
N ASN A 162 -13.31 -35.46 -41.93
CA ASN A 162 -13.97 -34.41 -42.72
C ASN A 162 -15.46 -34.08 -42.44
N MET A 163 -15.74 -32.89 -41.89
CA MET A 163 -16.78 -31.94 -42.38
C MET A 163 -16.98 -30.74 -41.42
N ASN A 164 -17.09 -29.57 -42.04
CA ASN A 164 -17.63 -28.27 -41.58
C ASN A 164 -18.56 -28.31 -40.36
N TYR A 165 -18.27 -27.49 -39.33
CA TYR A 165 -19.31 -26.92 -38.47
C TYR A 165 -18.96 -25.50 -37.99
N SER A 166 -19.95 -24.64 -38.14
CA SER A 166 -20.05 -23.25 -37.73
C SER A 166 -19.91 -23.09 -36.22
N PHE A 167 -19.02 -22.22 -35.78
CA PHE A 167 -18.85 -21.87 -34.36
C PHE A 167 -19.94 -20.88 -33.92
N GLN A 168 -20.86 -21.34 -33.05
CA GLN A 168 -21.55 -20.48 -32.08
C GLN A 168 -21.06 -20.87 -30.68
N PRO A 169 -20.63 -19.93 -29.82
CA PRO A 169 -20.33 -20.26 -28.44
C PRO A 169 -21.62 -20.27 -27.60
N GLN A 170 -22.01 -21.45 -27.14
CA GLN A 170 -22.96 -21.59 -26.02
C GLN A 170 -22.21 -21.40 -24.70
N TRP A 171 -22.69 -20.45 -23.90
CA TRP A 171 -22.22 -20.18 -22.55
C TRP A 171 -22.53 -21.37 -21.63
N ARG A 172 -21.52 -21.89 -20.94
CA ARG A 172 -21.69 -22.89 -19.87
C ARG A 172 -22.29 -22.21 -18.65
N GLN A 173 -23.46 -22.69 -18.23
CA GLN A 173 -24.01 -22.48 -16.89
C GLN A 173 -23.07 -23.13 -15.85
N TRP A 174 -22.55 -22.32 -14.93
CA TRP A 174 -21.92 -22.81 -13.71
C TRP A 174 -23.01 -23.01 -12.66
N ASN A 175 -23.22 -24.26 -12.25
CA ASN A 175 -24.04 -24.59 -11.10
C ASN A 175 -23.31 -24.13 -9.83
N TYR A 176 -23.95 -23.23 -9.09
CA TYR A 176 -23.55 -22.81 -7.75
C TYR A 176 -23.67 -24.00 -6.78
N PHE A 177 -22.54 -24.47 -6.26
CA PHE A 177 -22.49 -25.22 -5.00
C PHE A 177 -22.31 -24.22 -3.85
N PRO A 178 -23.20 -24.17 -2.84
CA PRO A 178 -22.97 -23.34 -1.68
C PRO A 178 -21.91 -23.99 -0.79
N CYS A 179 -20.72 -23.39 -0.73
CA CYS A 179 -19.74 -23.68 0.31
C CYS A 179 -20.33 -23.30 1.68
N GLN A 180 -20.63 -24.30 2.50
CA GLN A 180 -20.90 -24.10 3.92
C GLN A 180 -19.61 -23.61 4.58
N LEU A 181 -19.62 -22.35 5.04
CA LEU A 181 -18.56 -21.78 5.86
C LEU A 181 -18.48 -22.53 7.20
N PRO A 182 -17.27 -22.83 7.72
CA PRO A 182 -17.12 -23.38 9.05
C PRO A 182 -17.61 -22.35 10.08
N THR A 183 -18.45 -22.82 11.01
CA THR A 183 -18.91 -22.06 12.15
C THR A 183 -17.73 -21.71 13.07
N MET A 184 -17.40 -20.42 13.13
CA MET A 184 -16.42 -19.89 14.08
C MET A 184 -16.90 -20.09 15.52
N PRO A 185 -16.03 -20.50 16.46
CA PRO A 185 -16.40 -20.62 17.86
C PRO A 185 -16.74 -19.25 18.43
N THR A 186 -17.95 -19.10 18.95
CA THR A 186 -18.39 -17.88 19.62
C THR A 186 -17.71 -17.75 20.97
N CYS A 187 -16.84 -16.75 21.10
CA CYS A 187 -16.44 -16.19 22.40
C CYS A 187 -17.69 -15.58 23.06
N GLY A 188 -18.18 -16.25 24.10
CA GLY A 188 -19.30 -15.80 24.91
C GLY A 188 -18.89 -14.72 25.90
N ARG A 189 -18.59 -13.49 25.42
CA ARG A 189 -18.68 -12.23 26.19
C ARG A 189 -18.18 -11.04 25.37
N CYS A 190 -19.09 -10.40 24.63
CA CYS A 190 -19.22 -8.94 24.54
C CYS A 190 -20.21 -8.56 23.42
N GLY A 191 -21.25 -7.82 23.79
CA GLY A 191 -22.28 -7.32 22.87
C GLY A 191 -21.81 -6.11 22.08
N ASN A 192 -20.90 -6.31 21.12
CA ASN A 192 -20.48 -5.26 20.17
C ASN A 192 -20.26 -5.78 18.75
N LYS A 193 -21.05 -6.77 18.32
CA LYS A 193 -20.97 -7.35 16.96
C LYS A 193 -21.36 -6.38 15.83
N HIS A 194 -22.19 -5.36 16.10
CA HIS A 194 -22.69 -4.46 15.05
C HIS A 194 -21.75 -3.30 14.71
N LEU A 195 -20.94 -2.82 15.66
CA LEU A 195 -19.99 -1.72 15.42
C LEU A 195 -18.73 -2.20 14.68
N TYR A 196 -18.26 -3.42 14.97
CA TYR A 196 -17.09 -3.97 14.29
C TYR A 196 -17.37 -4.33 12.84
N LYS A 197 -18.56 -4.88 12.54
CA LYS A 197 -18.93 -5.27 11.18
C LYS A 197 -19.07 -4.05 10.26
N ARG A 198 -19.71 -2.97 10.74
CA ARG A 198 -19.86 -1.73 9.98
C ARG A 198 -18.51 -1.03 9.72
N LYS A 199 -17.62 -0.98 10.71
CA LYS A 199 -16.26 -0.46 10.48
C LYS A 199 -15.46 -1.34 9.51
N LEU A 200 -15.56 -2.66 9.60
CA LEU A 200 -14.88 -3.57 8.65
C LEU A 200 -15.41 -3.44 7.22
N GLU A 201 -16.70 -3.17 7.03
CA GLU A 201 -17.30 -2.91 5.72
C GLU A 201 -16.85 -1.53 5.18
N GLU A 202 -16.81 -0.48 6.01
CA GLU A 202 -16.23 0.82 5.64
C GLU A 202 -14.73 0.74 5.30
N TYR A 203 -13.95 -0.07 6.03
CA TYR A 203 -12.53 -0.28 5.72
C TYR A 203 -12.32 -1.07 4.42
N LYS A 204 -13.22 -1.98 4.07
CA LYS A 204 -13.15 -2.74 2.81
C LYS A 204 -13.53 -1.89 1.60
N GLU A 205 -14.61 -1.09 1.70
CA GLU A 205 -14.97 -0.13 0.66
C GLU A 205 -13.86 0.91 0.46
N PHE A 206 -13.18 1.33 1.54
CA PHE A 206 -12.03 2.24 1.49
C PHE A 206 -10.75 1.63 0.87
N GLU A 207 -10.48 0.34 1.07
CA GLU A 207 -9.35 -0.35 0.43
C GLU A 207 -9.59 -0.55 -1.09
N GLU A 208 -10.83 -0.86 -1.50
CA GLU A 208 -11.18 -1.06 -2.92
C GLU A 208 -11.16 0.24 -3.74
N GLU A 209 -11.39 1.41 -3.13
CA GLU A 209 -11.41 2.71 -3.85
C GLU A 209 -10.01 3.29 -4.10
N ASN A 210 -9.02 2.96 -3.27
CA ASN A 210 -7.69 3.59 -3.26
C ASN A 210 -6.52 2.64 -3.62
N THR A 211 -6.81 1.37 -3.92
CA THR A 211 -5.81 0.41 -4.38
C THR A 211 -6.06 0.02 -5.83
N MET A 212 -5.03 0.19 -6.66
CA MET A 212 -5.02 -0.39 -7.99
C MET A 212 -4.01 -1.54 -7.97
N PHE A 213 -4.47 -2.73 -8.34
CA PHE A 213 -3.60 -3.86 -8.60
C PHE A 213 -3.05 -3.72 -10.02
N ASP A 214 -1.73 -3.60 -10.14
CA ASP A 214 -1.06 -3.62 -11.44
C ASP A 214 -1.14 -5.02 -12.06
N SER A 215 -0.86 -5.13 -13.37
CA SER A 215 -0.81 -6.39 -14.13
C SER A 215 0.05 -7.49 -13.47
N ASP A 216 1.03 -7.08 -12.67
CA ASP A 216 1.99 -7.93 -11.97
C ASP A 216 1.47 -8.43 -10.61
N GLY A 217 0.26 -8.02 -10.20
CA GLY A 217 -0.31 -8.34 -8.88
C GLY A 217 0.28 -7.50 -7.73
N GLU A 218 1.12 -6.50 -8.03
CA GLU A 218 1.59 -5.53 -7.03
C GLU A 218 0.53 -4.47 -6.75
N GLU A 219 0.35 -4.16 -5.47
CA GLU A 219 -0.70 -3.28 -4.96
C GLU A 219 -0.15 -1.86 -4.82
N THR A 220 -0.59 -0.95 -5.71
CA THR A 220 -0.14 0.44 -5.73
C THR A 220 -1.20 1.33 -5.08
N TYR A 221 -0.80 2.03 -4.01
CA TYR A 221 -1.69 2.92 -3.24
C TYR A 221 -1.51 4.38 -3.68
N PHE A 222 -2.59 5.03 -4.06
CA PHE A 222 -2.62 6.47 -4.30
C PHE A 222 -3.06 7.17 -3.01
N ILE A 223 -2.20 8.01 -2.43
CA ILE A 223 -2.60 8.88 -1.32
C ILE A 223 -3.38 10.03 -1.95
N THR A 224 -4.69 10.06 -1.77
CA THR A 224 -5.53 11.18 -2.20
C THR A 224 -5.47 12.32 -1.19
N ASN A 225 -5.79 13.54 -1.60
CA ASN A 225 -5.89 14.68 -0.67
C ASN A 225 -6.86 14.40 0.49
N LYS A 226 -7.91 13.61 0.23
CA LYS A 226 -8.89 13.19 1.24
C LYS A 226 -8.27 12.27 2.31
N ASP A 227 -7.30 11.44 1.93
CA ASP A 227 -6.55 10.59 2.86
C ASP A 227 -5.60 11.41 3.71
N VAL A 228 -5.01 12.47 3.13
CA VAL A 228 -4.18 13.43 3.86
C VAL A 228 -5.01 14.18 4.90
N ASP A 229 -6.19 14.68 4.51
CA ASP A 229 -7.09 15.41 5.42
C ASP A 229 -7.56 14.50 6.57
N LYS A 230 -7.94 13.26 6.28
CA LYS A 230 -8.32 12.27 7.30
C LYS A 230 -7.17 11.93 8.24
N MET A 231 -5.94 11.78 7.72
CA MET A 231 -4.76 11.55 8.55
C MET A 231 -4.42 12.75 9.43
N LEU A 232 -4.60 13.97 8.93
CA LEU A 232 -4.42 15.21 9.70
C LEU A 232 -5.47 15.31 10.82
N GLU A 233 -6.72 14.96 10.55
CA GLU A 233 -7.78 14.92 11.55
C GLU A 233 -7.44 13.90 12.67
N GLU A 234 -7.02 12.68 12.32
CA GLU A 234 -6.59 11.66 13.28
C GLU A 234 -5.35 12.10 14.09
N GLN A 235 -4.40 12.81 13.47
CA GLN A 235 -3.26 13.39 14.18
C GLN A 235 -3.69 14.49 15.15
N SER A 236 -4.64 15.35 14.76
CA SER A 236 -5.16 16.41 15.63
C SER A 236 -5.87 15.83 16.86
N ASP A 237 -6.64 14.75 16.67
CA ASP A 237 -7.35 14.04 17.74
C ASP A 237 -6.40 13.35 18.73
N THR A 238 -5.35 12.72 18.20
CA THR A 238 -4.33 12.09 19.05
C THR A 238 -3.52 13.11 19.84
N HIS A 239 -3.19 14.25 19.22
CA HIS A 239 -2.55 15.37 19.90
C HIS A 239 -3.44 15.95 21.00
N LEU A 240 -4.74 16.18 20.73
CA LEU A 240 -5.71 16.65 21.72
C LEU A 240 -5.83 15.69 22.92
N LYS A 241 -5.85 14.37 22.69
CA LYS A 241 -5.87 13.37 23.77
C LYS A 241 -4.59 13.40 24.62
N LEU A 242 -3.43 13.59 23.99
CA LEU A 242 -2.15 13.70 24.72
C LEU A 242 -2.10 14.97 25.57
N VAL A 243 -2.54 16.11 25.03
CA VAL A 243 -2.62 17.38 25.77
C VAL A 243 -3.56 17.24 26.97
N SER A 244 -4.76 16.70 26.78
CA SER A 244 -5.70 16.46 27.88
C SER A 244 -5.10 15.58 28.98
N LYS A 245 -4.37 14.52 28.60
CA LYS A 245 -3.71 13.63 29.57
C LYS A 245 -2.62 14.36 30.37
N LEU A 246 -1.81 15.20 29.72
CA LEU A 246 -0.78 16.00 30.37
C LEU A 246 -1.37 17.03 31.34
N GLU A 247 -2.51 17.64 30.99
CA GLU A 247 -3.22 18.56 31.88
C GLU A 247 -3.74 17.86 33.15
N ASP A 248 -4.25 16.64 33.01
CA ASP A 248 -4.71 15.83 34.15
C ASP A 248 -3.57 15.37 35.07
N GLU A 249 -2.43 14.99 34.48
CA GLU A 249 -1.20 14.68 35.23
C GLU A 249 -0.69 15.92 35.98
N ASN A 250 -0.70 17.10 35.36
CA ASN A 250 -0.33 18.35 36.02
C ASN A 250 -1.29 18.72 37.17
N ARG A 251 -2.60 18.56 36.98
CA ARG A 251 -3.58 18.75 38.07
C ARG A 251 -3.31 17.81 39.24
N THR A 252 -2.96 16.56 38.95
CA THR A 252 -2.63 15.55 39.96
C THR A 252 -1.33 15.87 40.70
N LEU A 253 -0.32 16.39 40.01
CA LEU A 253 0.93 16.81 40.65
C LEU A 253 0.73 18.03 41.54
N LYS A 254 -0.07 19.01 41.09
CA LYS A 254 -0.37 20.22 41.86
C LYS A 254 -1.08 19.90 43.18
N SER A 255 -2.08 19.01 43.17
CA SER A 255 -2.78 18.60 44.39
C SER A 255 -1.88 17.82 45.37
N LYS A 256 -0.91 17.04 44.86
CA LYS A 256 0.10 16.36 45.69
C LYS A 256 1.07 17.34 46.35
N MET A 257 1.44 18.44 45.66
CA MET A 257 2.27 19.48 46.28
C MET A 257 1.52 20.21 47.40
N GLU A 258 0.27 20.61 47.16
CA GLU A 258 -0.54 21.33 48.16
C GLU A 258 -0.79 20.47 49.43
N THR A 259 -0.93 19.15 49.29
CA THR A 259 -1.13 18.24 50.44
C THR A 259 0.17 17.88 51.18
N SER A 260 1.31 17.87 50.49
CA SER A 260 2.65 17.70 51.07
C SER A 260 2.98 18.80 52.08
N ASP A 261 2.72 20.06 51.71
CA ASP A 261 3.08 21.21 52.53
C ASP A 261 2.27 21.27 53.83
N ILE A 262 0.99 20.91 53.77
CA ILE A 262 0.10 20.86 54.95
C ILE A 262 0.51 19.74 55.92
N SER A 263 0.92 18.56 55.40
CA SER A 263 1.37 17.44 56.24
C SER A 263 2.67 17.72 56.98
N SER A 264 3.56 18.52 56.38
CA SER A 264 4.83 18.91 57.00
C SER A 264 4.66 19.91 58.15
N MET A 265 3.67 20.83 58.05
CA MET A 265 3.38 21.81 59.11
C MET A 265 2.70 21.20 60.34
N CYS A 266 1.81 20.20 60.18
CA CYS A 266 1.13 19.59 61.33
C CYS A 266 2.06 18.76 62.25
N LYS A 267 3.25 18.35 61.79
CA LYS A 267 4.22 17.61 62.62
C LYS A 267 5.08 18.50 63.52
N PHE A 268 5.14 19.81 63.26
CA PHE A 268 6.00 20.71 64.02
C PHE A 268 5.35 21.21 65.33
N ASN A 269 4.02 21.29 65.39
CA ASN A 269 3.31 21.89 66.54
C ASN A 269 3.02 20.94 67.71
N HIS A 270 3.35 19.64 67.61
CA HIS A 270 3.08 18.69 68.70
C HIS A 270 4.28 18.41 69.63
N ARG A 271 5.41 19.10 69.45
CA ARG A 271 6.63 18.82 70.23
C ARG A 271 6.97 19.85 71.32
N GLU A 272 6.22 20.95 71.45
CA GLU A 272 6.57 22.05 72.38
C GLU A 272 5.69 22.19 73.63
N THR A 273 4.73 21.30 73.91
CA THR A 273 3.85 21.40 75.10
C THR A 273 4.13 20.37 76.20
N ARG A 274 5.37 19.90 76.33
CA ARG A 274 5.84 19.18 77.52
C ARG A 274 7.03 19.90 78.14
N ASN A 275 6.75 20.91 78.96
CA ASN A 275 7.53 21.32 80.12
C ASN A 275 6.63 22.12 81.06
#